data_AF-A0A7J6SVI3-F1
#
_entry.id   AF-A0A7J6SVI3-F1
#
_cell.length_a   1.000
_cell.length_b   1.000
_cell.length_c   1.000
_cell.angle_alpha   90.00
_cell.angle_beta   90.00
_cell.angle_gamma   90.00
#
_symmetry.space_group_name_H-M   'P 1'
#
loop_
_entity.id
_entity.type
_entity.pdbx_description
1 polymer ?
#
loop_
_entity_poly.entity_id
_entity_poly.type
_entity_poly.pdbx_seq_one_letter_code
_entity_poly.pdbx_strand_id
1 'polypeptide(L)'
;YTELLDGSLISWLKKEPLGKRRKYILMQDNAPSHASRYTNAFLDKKGLKEHRRLPWPSNSPDLNPVENYWAILKRKIYANNRQYNDLDTLWDAVQAAAKAISSAEVKNLTDSVDKRLEKLFITRGGHIKA
;
A
#
# COMPACT_ATOMS: atom_id res chain seq x y z
N TYR A 1 12.43 4.18 8.05
CA TYR A 1 11.27 4.44 7.17
C TYR A 1 11.62 5.38 6.01
N THR A 2 12.09 6.61 6.27
CA THR A 2 12.44 7.56 5.18
C THR A 2 13.52 7.04 4.24
N GLU A 3 14.49 6.27 4.74
CA GLU A 3 15.51 5.59 3.91
C GLU A 3 14.89 4.58 2.95
N LEU A 4 13.96 3.74 3.45
CA LEU A 4 13.19 2.82 2.62
C LEU A 4 12.46 3.59 1.52
N LEU A 5 11.75 4.68 1.86
CA LEU A 5 11.06 5.51 0.89
C LEU A 5 12.02 6.12 -0.14
N ASP A 6 13.19 6.60 0.29
CA ASP A 6 14.15 7.23 -0.63
C ASP A 6 14.70 6.21 -1.62
N GLY A 7 15.09 5.03 -1.15
CA GLY A 7 15.65 3.95 -1.97
C GLY A 7 14.62 3.28 -2.88
N SER A 8 13.34 3.26 -2.50
CA SER A 8 12.26 2.63 -3.27
C SER A 8 11.36 3.67 -3.96
N LEU A 9 10.30 4.11 -3.29
CA LEU A 9 9.24 4.96 -3.83
C LEU A 9 9.77 6.23 -4.51
N ILE A 10 10.64 6.97 -3.84
CA ILE A 10 11.15 8.25 -4.36
C ILE A 10 12.09 8.01 -5.54
N SER A 11 12.96 7.00 -5.45
CA SER A 11 13.84 6.61 -6.56
C SER A 11 13.06 6.15 -7.78
N TRP A 12 11.97 5.40 -7.60
CA TRP A 12 11.04 5.04 -8.67
C TRP A 12 10.33 6.27 -9.23
N LEU A 13 9.76 7.13 -8.37
CA LEU A 13 8.99 8.31 -8.78
C LEU A 13 9.84 9.32 -9.58
N LYS A 14 11.15 9.40 -9.34
CA LYS A 14 12.09 10.23 -10.11
C LYS A 14 12.31 9.74 -11.54
N LYS A 15 12.10 8.44 -11.80
CA LYS A 15 12.22 7.83 -13.13
C LYS A 15 10.95 8.05 -13.96
N GLU A 16 9.82 8.33 -13.32
CA GLU A 16 8.56 8.57 -14.01
C GLU A 16 8.54 9.95 -14.71
N PRO A 17 7.92 10.05 -15.91
CA PRO A 17 7.73 11.32 -16.58
C PRO A 17 7.03 12.36 -15.70
N LEU A 18 7.49 13.61 -15.75
CA LEU A 18 7.02 14.71 -14.90
C LEU A 18 5.49 14.88 -14.90
N GLY A 19 4.85 14.72 -16.07
CA GLY A 19 3.39 14.78 -16.22
C GLY A 19 2.65 13.65 -15.50
N LYS A 20 3.19 12.43 -15.48
CA LYS A 20 2.64 11.29 -14.71
C LYS A 20 2.92 11.47 -13.22
N ARG A 21 4.16 11.85 -12.89
CA ARG A 21 4.61 12.07 -11.52
C ARG A 21 3.66 12.96 -10.72
N ARG A 22 3.14 14.03 -11.33
CA ARG A 22 2.23 14.99 -10.67
C ARG A 22 0.83 14.43 -10.37
N LYS A 23 0.41 13.35 -11.05
CA LYS A 23 -0.90 12.71 -10.87
C LYS A 23 -0.94 11.70 -9.73
N TYR A 24 0.22 11.20 -9.28
CA TYR A 24 0.25 10.25 -8.18
C TYR A 24 -0.03 10.92 -6.83
N ILE A 25 -0.88 10.25 -6.05
CA ILE A 25 -1.17 10.53 -4.64
C ILE A 25 -0.56 9.40 -3.81
N LEU A 26 0.18 9.75 -2.76
CA LEU A 26 0.71 8.79 -1.80
C LEU A 26 -0.38 8.41 -0.79
N MET A 27 -0.65 7.12 -0.66
CA MET A 27 -1.46 6.58 0.43
C MET A 27 -0.55 5.82 1.40
N GLN A 28 -0.71 6.09 2.71
CA GLN A 28 -0.09 5.36 3.81
C GLN A 28 -0.98 5.50 5.06
N ASP A 29 -0.91 4.55 5.98
CA ASP A 29 -1.61 4.66 7.26
C ASP A 29 -0.92 5.65 8.23
N ASN A 30 -1.54 5.87 9.39
CA ASN A 30 -1.02 6.78 10.42
C ASN A 30 -0.13 6.07 11.45
N ALA A 31 0.59 5.00 11.08
CA ALA A 31 1.57 4.42 11.99
C ALA A 31 2.56 5.50 12.48
N PRO A 32 3.08 5.44 13.72
CA PRO A 32 3.88 6.53 14.29
C PRO A 32 5.09 6.95 13.43
N SER A 33 5.73 5.98 12.76
CA SER A 33 6.84 6.23 11.83
C SER A 33 6.40 6.99 10.57
N HIS A 34 5.17 6.78 10.09
CA HIS A 34 4.61 7.41 8.89
C HIS A 34 4.09 8.83 9.19
N ALA A 35 3.45 9.02 10.34
CA ALA A 35 2.86 10.30 10.77
C ALA A 35 3.84 11.23 11.49
N SER A 36 5.08 10.80 11.75
CA SER A 36 6.07 11.61 12.47
C SER A 36 6.38 12.93 11.76
N ARG A 37 6.71 13.97 12.55
CA ARG A 37 7.16 15.27 12.02
C ARG A 37 8.34 15.13 11.06
N TYR A 38 9.26 14.22 11.37
CA TYR A 38 10.43 13.94 10.54
C TYR A 38 10.04 13.37 9.17
N THR A 39 9.16 12.37 9.14
CA THR A 39 8.67 11.76 7.89
C THR A 39 7.87 12.76 7.06
N ASN A 40 7.01 13.58 7.68
CA ASN A 40 6.25 14.59 6.97
C ASN A 40 7.15 15.64 6.32
N ALA A 41 8.15 16.16 7.05
CA ALA A 41 9.14 17.10 6.51
C ALA A 41 9.97 16.48 5.37
N PHE A 42 10.33 15.20 5.50
CA PHE A 42 11.02 14.46 4.44
C PHE A 42 10.17 14.37 3.17
N LEU A 43 8.91 13.94 3.27
CA LEU A 43 7.99 13.84 2.13
C LEU A 43 7.77 15.20 1.45
N ASP A 44 7.62 16.26 2.25
CA ASP A 44 7.48 17.63 1.74
C ASP A 44 8.72 18.08 0.96
N LYS A 45 9.92 17.72 1.40
CA LYS A 45 11.19 17.99 0.69
C LYS A 45 11.29 17.21 -0.62
N LYS A 46 10.69 16.03 -0.71
CA LYS A 46 10.67 15.21 -1.94
C LYS A 46 9.54 15.58 -2.92
N GLY A 47 8.74 16.60 -2.60
CA GLY A 47 7.66 17.10 -3.46
C GLY A 47 6.35 16.32 -3.33
N LEU A 48 6.21 15.49 -2.28
CA LEU A 48 4.96 14.85 -1.87
C LEU A 48 4.32 15.70 -0.77
N LYS A 49 3.92 16.91 -1.16
CA LYS A 49 3.24 17.88 -0.29
C LYS A 49 1.90 17.32 0.22
N GLU A 50 1.32 17.94 1.22
CA GLU A 50 0.06 17.52 1.85
C GLU A 50 -1.06 17.19 0.86
N HIS A 51 -1.35 18.05 -0.12
CA HIS A 51 -2.37 17.79 -1.17
C HIS A 51 -2.05 16.58 -2.08
N ARG A 52 -0.85 16.01 -1.99
CA ARG A 52 -0.41 14.82 -2.72
C ARG A 52 -0.33 13.58 -1.82
N ARG A 53 -0.82 13.68 -0.60
CA ARG A 53 -0.92 12.59 0.38
C ARG A 53 -2.40 12.39 0.70
N LEU A 54 -2.87 11.16 0.60
CA LEU A 54 -4.25 10.83 0.95
C LEU A 54 -4.37 10.85 2.48
N PRO A 55 -5.26 11.67 3.06
CA PRO A 55 -5.55 11.60 4.48
C PRO A 55 -6.16 10.23 4.79
N TRP A 56 -5.66 9.58 5.84
CA TRP A 56 -6.12 8.24 6.22
C TRP A 56 -6.75 8.26 7.62
N PRO A 57 -7.95 7.70 7.81
CA PRO A 57 -8.55 7.57 9.14
C PRO A 57 -7.83 6.52 9.99
N SER A 58 -7.74 6.76 11.29
CA SER A 58 -7.20 5.80 12.25
C SER A 58 -8.08 4.55 12.33
N ASN A 59 -7.47 3.38 12.55
CA ASN A 59 -8.16 2.10 12.70
C ASN A 59 -9.09 1.71 11.52
N SER A 60 -8.70 2.07 10.29
CA SER A 60 -9.45 1.70 9.08
C SER A 60 -8.67 0.77 8.14
N PRO A 61 -8.30 -0.44 8.58
CA PRO A 61 -7.65 -1.43 7.71
C PRO A 61 -8.61 -1.95 6.62
N ASP A 62 -9.92 -1.89 6.87
CA ASP A 62 -10.99 -2.26 5.94
C ASP A 62 -11.02 -1.39 4.67
N LEU A 63 -10.55 -0.14 4.76
CA LEU A 63 -10.37 0.73 3.61
C LEU A 63 -9.08 0.42 2.83
N ASN A 64 -8.08 -0.19 3.45
CA ASN A 64 -6.73 -0.27 2.90
C ASN A 64 -6.61 -1.43 1.88
N PRO A 65 -6.44 -1.15 0.57
CA PRO A 65 -6.34 -2.21 -0.42
C PRO A 65 -5.08 -3.08 -0.26
N VAL A 66 -4.04 -2.59 0.44
CA VAL A 66 -2.82 -3.38 0.68
C VAL A 66 -3.08 -4.59 1.58
N GLU A 67 -4.07 -4.52 2.48
CA GLU A 67 -4.43 -5.64 3.35
C GLU A 67 -4.96 -6.83 2.53
N ASN A 68 -5.77 -6.53 1.51
CA ASN A 68 -6.24 -7.53 0.56
C ASN A 68 -5.09 -8.08 -0.30
N TYR A 69 -4.14 -7.23 -0.69
CA TYR A 69 -2.94 -7.67 -1.40
C TYR A 69 -2.13 -8.67 -0.56
N TRP A 70 -1.91 -8.38 0.74
CA TRP A 70 -1.24 -9.29 1.65
C TRP A 70 -2.00 -10.61 1.84
N ALA A 71 -3.34 -10.57 1.86
CA ALA A 71 -4.15 -11.78 1.92
C ALA A 71 -3.99 -12.65 0.66
N ILE A 72 -3.96 -12.05 -0.54
CA ILE A 72 -3.70 -12.77 -1.80
C ILE A 72 -2.28 -13.34 -1.80
N LEU A 73 -1.29 -12.54 -1.40
CA LEU A 73 0.10 -12.95 -1.36
C LEU A 73 0.30 -14.17 -0.44
N LYS A 74 -0.24 -14.12 0.79
CA LYS A 74 -0.19 -15.26 1.73
C LYS A 74 -0.86 -16.51 1.16
N ARG A 75 -2.02 -16.39 0.50
CA ARG A 75 -2.69 -17.53 -0.13
C ARG A 75 -1.82 -18.16 -1.23
N LYS A 76 -1.08 -17.38 -2.00
CA LYS A 76 -0.17 -17.88 -3.04
C LYS A 76 1.08 -18.53 -2.42
N ILE A 77 1.65 -17.95 -1.37
CA ILE A 77 2.83 -18.49 -0.67
C ILE A 77 2.53 -19.87 -0.06
N TYR A 78 1.40 -19.99 0.65
CA TYR A 78 1.03 -21.21 1.38
C TYR A 78 0.05 -22.12 0.61
N ALA A 79 -0.07 -21.93 -0.71
CA ALA A 79 -0.91 -22.78 -1.55
C ALA A 79 -0.49 -24.25 -1.43
N ASN A 80 -1.46 -25.17 -1.56
CA ASN A 80 -1.23 -26.62 -1.44
C ASN A 80 -0.55 -27.03 -0.11
N ASN A 81 -0.85 -26.31 0.98
CA ASN A 81 -0.30 -26.54 2.32
C ASN A 81 1.24 -26.49 2.40
N ARG A 82 1.90 -25.78 1.47
CA ARG A 82 3.36 -25.61 1.49
C ARG A 82 3.83 -24.97 2.79
N GLN A 83 4.91 -25.48 3.36
CA GLN A 83 5.58 -24.93 4.55
C GLN A 83 7.03 -24.58 4.22
N TYR A 84 7.62 -23.69 5.01
CA TYR A 84 8.98 -23.21 4.86
C TYR A 84 9.70 -23.30 6.20
N ASN A 85 10.91 -23.83 6.20
CA ASN A 85 11.69 -24.08 7.42
C ASN A 85 12.89 -23.13 7.56
N ASP A 86 13.08 -22.24 6.58
CA ASP A 86 14.15 -21.25 6.57
C ASP A 86 13.67 -19.96 5.89
N LEU A 87 14.38 -18.86 6.18
CA LEU A 87 13.99 -17.54 5.72
C LEU A 87 14.27 -17.32 4.23
N ASP A 88 15.30 -17.95 3.67
CA ASP A 88 15.70 -17.73 2.28
C ASP A 88 14.68 -18.36 1.33
N THR A 89 14.25 -19.59 1.59
CA THR A 89 13.23 -20.26 0.79
C THR A 89 11.86 -19.59 0.93
N LEU A 90 11.53 -19.07 2.12
CA LEU A 90 10.32 -18.27 2.32
C LEU A 90 10.42 -16.95 1.53
N TRP A 91 11.58 -16.29 1.54
CA TRP A 91 11.78 -15.05 0.81
C TRP A 91 11.69 -15.24 -0.71
N ASP A 92 12.26 -16.31 -1.25
CA ASP A 92 12.12 -16.67 -2.66
C ASP A 92 10.66 -16.92 -3.03
N ALA A 93 9.90 -17.58 -2.15
CA ALA A 93 8.48 -17.78 -2.35
C ALA A 93 7.67 -16.48 -2.30
N VAL A 94 7.99 -15.56 -1.38
CA VAL A 94 7.37 -14.23 -1.31
C VAL A 94 7.60 -13.48 -2.62
N GLN A 95 8.83 -13.48 -3.14
CA GLN A 95 9.16 -12.82 -4.41
C GLN A 95 8.44 -13.46 -5.60
N ALA A 96 8.41 -14.79 -5.66
CA ALA A 96 7.71 -15.52 -6.73
C ALA A 96 6.20 -15.27 -6.70
N ALA A 97 5.59 -15.32 -5.52
CA ALA A 97 4.17 -15.04 -5.31
C ALA A 97 3.82 -13.60 -5.69
N ALA A 98 4.64 -12.62 -5.30
CA ALA A 98 4.43 -11.22 -5.65
C ALA A 98 4.50 -10.98 -7.17
N LYS A 99 5.46 -11.60 -7.86
CA LYS A 99 5.57 -11.54 -9.33
C LYS A 99 4.39 -12.22 -10.04
N ALA A 100 3.77 -13.21 -9.40
CA ALA A 100 2.61 -13.92 -9.94
C ALA A 100 1.27 -13.21 -9.67
N ILE A 101 1.25 -12.09 -8.95
CA ILE A 101 0.06 -11.24 -8.83
C ILE A 101 -0.01 -10.34 -10.05
N SER A 102 -1.06 -10.49 -10.85
CA SER A 102 -1.27 -9.74 -12.07
C SER A 102 -1.62 -8.27 -11.80
N SER A 103 -1.35 -7.41 -12.77
CA SER A 103 -1.79 -6.02 -12.73
C SER A 103 -3.31 -5.89 -12.64
N ALA A 104 -4.07 -6.84 -13.20
CA ALA A 104 -5.52 -6.90 -13.10
C ALA A 104 -5.99 -7.20 -11.66
N GLU A 105 -5.34 -8.15 -10.96
CA GLU A 105 -5.59 -8.40 -9.53
C GLU A 105 -5.34 -7.13 -8.71
N VAL A 106 -4.22 -6.44 -8.92
CA VAL A 106 -3.92 -5.17 -8.22
C VAL A 106 -4.95 -4.10 -8.54
N LYS A 107 -5.33 -3.95 -9.82
CA LYS A 107 -6.32 -2.96 -10.25
C LYS A 107 -7.69 -3.19 -9.60
N ASN A 108 -8.13 -4.45 -9.51
CA ASN A 108 -9.40 -4.78 -8.86
C ASN A 108 -9.42 -4.38 -7.37
N LEU A 109 -8.27 -4.49 -6.68
CA LEU A 109 -8.16 -4.04 -5.29
C LEU A 109 -8.30 -2.52 -5.19
N THR A 110 -7.63 -1.77 -6.06
CA THR A 110 -7.68 -0.31 -6.04
C THR A 110 -9.06 0.22 -6.48
N ASP A 111 -9.69 -0.40 -7.48
CA ASP A 111 -11.02 -0.04 -7.95
C ASP A 111 -12.11 -0.29 -6.88
N SER A 112 -11.85 -1.16 -5.90
CA SER A 112 -12.78 -1.44 -4.81
C SER A 112 -12.87 -0.32 -3.78
N VAL A 113 -11.91 0.61 -3.75
CA VAL A 113 -11.81 1.66 -2.72
C VAL A 113 -13.02 2.60 -2.78
N ASP A 114 -13.49 2.99 -3.96
CA ASP A 114 -14.65 3.89 -4.08
C ASP A 114 -15.91 3.28 -3.44
N LYS A 115 -16.19 1.99 -3.72
CA LYS A 115 -17.30 1.26 -3.11
C LYS A 115 -17.15 1.10 -1.59
N ARG A 116 -15.91 1.01 -1.10
CA ARG A 116 -15.63 0.95 0.35
C ARG A 116 -15.92 2.30 1.02
N LEU A 117 -15.55 3.40 0.37
CA LEU A 117 -15.86 4.75 0.84
C LEU A 117 -17.37 5.01 0.88
N GLU A 118 -18.11 4.57 -0.15
CA GLU A 118 -19.59 4.64 -0.15
C GLU A 118 -20.19 3.88 1.04
N LYS A 119 -19.73 2.66 1.30
CA LYS A 119 -20.18 1.88 2.46
C LYS A 119 -19.86 2.57 3.77
N LEU A 120 -18.65 3.12 3.91
CA LEU A 120 -18.22 3.84 5.11
C LEU A 120 -19.13 5.06 5.38
N PHE A 121 -19.51 5.77 4.31
CA PHE A 121 -20.43 6.89 4.40
C PHE A 121 -21.82 6.43 4.88
N ILE A 122 -22.35 5.34 4.31
CA ILE A 122 -23.63 4.74 4.72
C ILE A 122 -23.58 4.26 6.18
N THR A 123 -22.47 3.65 6.61
CA THR A 123 -22.29 3.18 7.99
C THR A 123 -21.92 4.30 8.97
N ARG A 124 -21.84 5.55 8.51
CA ARG A 124 -21.46 6.71 9.33
C ARG A 124 -20.14 6.51 10.08
N GLY A 125 -19.16 5.92 9.41
CA GLY A 125 -17.85 5.61 9.99
C GLY A 125 -17.76 4.29 10.75
N GLY A 126 -18.83 3.48 10.77
CA GLY A 126 -18.79 2.12 11.29
C GLY A 126 -18.01 1.16 10.37
N HIS A 127 -17.52 0.05 10.94
CA HIS A 127 -16.74 -0.96 10.24
C HIS A 127 -17.45 -1.51 8.99
N ILE A 128 -16.69 -1.72 7.92
CA ILE A 128 -17.18 -2.33 6.68
C ILE A 128 -16.52 -3.68 6.44
N LYS A 129 -17.22 -4.58 5.75
CA LYS A 129 -16.61 -5.82 5.25
C LYS A 129 -15.78 -5.50 4.00
N ALA A 130 -14.48 -5.80 4.08
CA ALA A 130 -13.48 -5.63 3.03
C ALA A 130 -13.64 -6.63 1.88
#